data_AF-A0A2Z2KCT1-F1
#
_entry.id   AF-A0A2Z2KCT1-F1
#
_cell.length_a   1.000
_cell.length_b   1.000
_cell.length_c   1.000
_cell.angle_alpha   90.00
_cell.angle_beta   90.00
_cell.angle_gamma   90.00
#
_symmetry.space_group_name_H-M   'P 1'
#
loop_
_entity.id
_entity.type
_entity.pdbx_description
1 polymer ?
#
loop_
_entity_poly.entity_id
_entity_poly.type
_entity_poly.pdbx_seq_one_letter_code
_entity_poly.pdbx_strand_id
1 'polypeptide(L)'
;MYSASGSNIKYTALSPEGKYTKLILQFAATGEEVESLEITDNDKNTLLKKVEKISPSTGIQTIEVGISGVSNIAINVNQPSDGGFFIPLTTSYYK
;
A
#
# COMPACT_ATOMS: atom_id res chain seq x y z
N MET A 1 -6.03 5.53 6.33
CA MET A 1 -6.71 5.68 5.02
C MET A 1 -7.74 4.57 4.86
N TYR A 2 -8.88 4.84 4.23
CA TYR A 2 -9.96 3.86 4.04
C TYR A 2 -10.55 3.99 2.63
N SER A 3 -10.87 2.86 2.02
CA SER A 3 -11.59 2.77 0.75
C SER A 3 -12.73 1.76 0.90
N ALA A 4 -13.96 2.24 0.80
CA ALA A 4 -15.15 1.38 0.87
C ALA A 4 -15.36 0.59 -0.42
N SER A 5 -16.23 -0.42 -0.35
CA SER A 5 -16.80 -1.06 -1.54
C SER A 5 -17.45 -0.01 -2.45
N GLY A 6 -17.27 -0.13 -3.77
CA GLY A 6 -17.70 0.84 -4.78
C GLY A 6 -16.86 2.12 -4.86
N SER A 7 -15.81 2.25 -4.04
CA SER A 7 -14.93 3.42 -4.04
C SER A 7 -13.96 3.42 -5.22
N ASN A 8 -13.73 4.63 -5.74
CA ASN A 8 -12.69 4.88 -6.75
C ASN A 8 -11.31 5.20 -6.12
N ILE A 9 -11.22 5.27 -4.79
CA ILE A 9 -9.95 5.49 -4.09
C ILE A 9 -9.15 4.19 -4.10
N LYS A 10 -8.19 4.10 -5.01
CA LYS A 10 -7.32 2.94 -5.22
C LYS A 10 -5.83 3.29 -5.14
N TYR A 11 -5.53 4.51 -4.71
CA TYR A 11 -4.21 5.12 -4.82
C TYR A 11 -3.90 6.00 -3.62
N THR A 12 -2.64 5.96 -3.16
CA THR A 12 -2.08 7.01 -2.31
C THR A 12 -0.62 7.28 -2.68
N ALA A 13 -0.20 8.53 -2.52
CA ALA A 13 1.17 8.97 -2.75
C ALA A 13 1.81 9.40 -1.44
N LEU A 14 3.07 9.03 -1.23
CA LEU A 14 3.87 9.48 -0.08
C LEU A 14 5.18 10.06 -0.62
N SER A 15 5.65 11.15 -0.03
CA SER A 15 6.92 11.80 -0.40
C SER A 15 7.91 11.72 0.75
N PRO A 16 8.58 10.56 0.95
CA PRO A 16 9.62 10.40 1.96
C PRO A 16 10.90 11.23 1.70
N GLU A 17 11.07 11.81 0.51
CA GLU A 17 12.21 12.65 0.12
C GLU A 17 13.58 11.97 0.32
N GLY A 18 13.63 10.63 0.16
CA GLY A 18 14.85 9.85 0.35
C GLY A 18 15.34 9.74 1.79
N LYS A 19 14.64 10.35 2.76
CA LYS A 19 15.06 10.41 4.17
C LYS A 19 14.89 9.08 4.90
N TYR A 20 13.96 8.26 4.47
CA TYR A 20 13.59 7.03 5.17
C TYR A 20 14.14 5.80 4.44
N THR A 21 14.43 4.75 5.20
CA THR A 21 15.01 3.51 4.66
C THR A 21 13.98 2.39 4.52
N LYS A 22 12.91 2.44 5.31
CA LYS A 22 11.83 1.45 5.33
C LYS A 22 10.47 2.11 5.51
N LEU A 23 9.50 1.62 4.75
CA LEU A 23 8.08 1.87 4.94
C LEU A 23 7.45 0.62 5.56
N ILE A 24 6.66 0.81 6.63
CA ILE A 24 5.83 -0.21 7.24
C ILE A 24 4.37 0.21 7.10
N LEU A 25 3.57 -0.64 6.49
CA LEU A 25 2.18 -0.41 6.16
C LEU A 25 1.33 -1.53 6.79
N GLN A 26 0.39 -1.16 7.67
CA GLN A 26 -0.67 -2.08 8.06
C GLN A 26 -1.80 -1.99 7.04
N PHE A 27 -2.27 -3.13 6.55
CA PHE A 27 -3.29 -3.20 5.50
C PHE A 27 -4.27 -4.33 5.78
N ALA A 28 -5.56 -4.07 5.58
CA ALA A 28 -6.61 -5.09 5.61
C ALA A 28 -7.54 -4.92 4.42
N ALA A 29 -7.90 -6.03 3.77
CA ALA A 29 -8.98 -6.07 2.78
C ALA A 29 -10.34 -6.13 3.48
N THR A 30 -11.37 -5.60 2.83
CA THR A 30 -12.75 -5.60 3.33
C THR A 30 -13.73 -5.95 2.20
N GLY A 31 -14.83 -6.62 2.52
CA GLY A 31 -15.82 -7.04 1.51
C GLY A 31 -15.32 -8.26 0.75
N GLU A 32 -14.54 -8.02 -0.30
CA GLU A 32 -13.96 -9.04 -1.19
C GLU A 32 -12.44 -9.07 -1.13
N GLU A 33 -11.83 -10.08 -1.76
CA GLU A 33 -10.39 -10.18 -1.93
C GLU A 33 -9.83 -8.99 -2.72
N VAL A 34 -8.78 -8.36 -2.19
CA VAL A 34 -7.97 -7.38 -2.93
C VAL A 34 -7.00 -8.16 -3.81
N GLU A 35 -7.08 -7.95 -5.13
CA GLU A 35 -6.30 -8.68 -6.13
C GLU A 35 -4.79 -8.42 -5.96
N SER A 36 -4.40 -7.16 -5.80
CA SER A 36 -3.02 -6.79 -5.51
C SER A 36 -2.88 -5.46 -4.78
N LEU A 37 -1.79 -5.34 -4.03
CA LEU A 37 -1.22 -4.09 -3.56
C LEU A 37 0.18 -3.94 -4.15
N GLU A 38 0.44 -2.80 -4.78
CA GLU A 38 1.71 -2.48 -5.42
C GLU A 38 2.29 -1.19 -4.85
N ILE A 39 3.54 -1.26 -4.40
CA ILE A 39 4.31 -0.11 -3.93
C ILE A 39 5.40 0.16 -4.95
N THR A 40 5.43 1.36 -5.51
CA THR A 40 6.36 1.75 -6.59
C THR A 40 7.15 3.00 -6.23
N ASP A 41 8.40 3.09 -6.70
CA ASP A 41 9.14 4.35 -6.84
C ASP A 41 8.54 5.08 -8.04
N ASN A 42 7.81 6.15 -7.77
CA ASN A 42 7.03 6.87 -8.77
C ASN A 42 7.91 7.70 -9.71
N ASP A 43 9.11 8.11 -9.24
CA ASP A 43 10.04 8.89 -10.05
C ASP A 43 10.75 8.03 -11.09
N LYS A 44 11.04 6.76 -10.73
CA LYS A 44 11.76 5.80 -11.59
C LYS A 44 10.85 4.75 -12.22
N ASN A 45 9.54 4.84 -11.97
CA ASN A 45 8.55 3.84 -12.39
C ASN A 45 8.98 2.40 -12.07
N THR A 46 9.51 2.18 -10.87
CA THR A 46 10.08 0.89 -10.45
C THR A 46 9.21 0.24 -9.38
N LEU A 47 8.87 -1.04 -9.56
CA LEU A 47 8.14 -1.81 -8.55
C LEU A 47 9.07 -2.14 -7.36
N LEU A 48 8.69 -1.68 -6.17
CA LEU A 48 9.42 -1.95 -4.92
C LEU A 48 8.85 -3.18 -4.20
N LYS A 49 7.53 -3.34 -4.20
CA LYS A 49 6.85 -4.48 -3.57
C LYS A 49 5.51 -4.75 -4.24
N LYS A 50 5.20 -6.03 -4.42
CA LYS A 50 3.86 -6.50 -4.77
C LYS A 50 3.39 -7.51 -3.72
N VAL A 51 2.13 -7.42 -3.32
CA VAL A 51 1.42 -8.41 -2.51
C VAL A 51 0.17 -8.79 -3.29
N GLU A 52 -0.05 -10.09 -3.49
CA GLU A 52 -1.19 -10.61 -4.24
C GLU A 52 -2.21 -11.24 -3.30
N LYS A 53 -3.50 -11.18 -3.69
CA LYS A 53 -4.60 -11.93 -3.06
C LYS A 53 -4.72 -11.72 -1.56
N ILE A 54 -5.02 -10.49 -1.16
CA ILE A 54 -5.21 -10.12 0.24
C ILE A 54 -6.67 -10.39 0.60
N SER A 55 -6.93 -11.50 1.29
CA SER A 55 -8.28 -11.88 1.72
C SER A 55 -8.72 -11.12 2.98
N PRO A 56 -9.99 -10.67 3.09
CA PRO A 56 -10.53 -10.09 4.32
C PRO A 56 -10.39 -11.00 5.55
N SER A 57 -10.42 -12.32 5.33
CA SER A 57 -10.29 -13.33 6.40
C SER A 57 -8.91 -13.33 7.09
N THR A 58 -7.88 -12.80 6.43
CA THR A 58 -6.53 -12.71 6.99
C THR A 58 -6.38 -11.59 8.02
N GLY A 59 -7.36 -10.68 8.12
CA GLY A 59 -7.32 -9.53 9.01
C GLY A 59 -6.26 -8.50 8.60
N ILE A 60 -5.70 -7.81 9.59
CA ILE A 60 -4.64 -6.82 9.36
C ILE A 60 -3.31 -7.52 9.12
N GLN A 61 -2.70 -7.23 7.97
CA GLN A 61 -1.37 -7.68 7.61
C GLN A 61 -0.36 -6.52 7.70
N THR A 62 0.88 -6.84 8.03
CA THR A 62 1.99 -5.88 8.01
C THR A 62 2.80 -6.08 6.73
N ILE A 63 2.88 -5.03 5.91
CA ILE A 63 3.64 -4.99 4.66
C ILE A 63 4.86 -4.09 4.89
N GLU A 64 6.05 -4.66 4.69
CA GLU A 64 7.32 -3.92 4.79
C GLU A 64 8.00 -3.83 3.42
N VAL A 65 8.56 -2.65 3.14
CA VAL A 65 9.31 -2.39 1.90
C VAL A 65 10.48 -1.44 2.17
N GLY A 66 11.62 -1.72 1.53
CA GLY A 66 12.80 -0.85 1.54
C GLY A 66 12.59 0.34 0.60
N ILE A 67 12.87 1.55 1.09
CA ILE A 67 12.63 2.82 0.39
C ILE A 67 13.83 3.77 0.46
N SER A 68 15.01 3.25 0.80
CA SER A 68 16.24 4.03 0.88
C SER A 68 16.51 4.80 -0.41
N GLY A 69 16.60 6.12 -0.32
CA GLY A 69 16.85 7.00 -1.47
C GLY A 69 15.68 7.12 -2.45
N VAL A 70 14.48 6.64 -2.10
CA VAL A 70 13.25 6.86 -2.87
C VAL A 70 12.63 8.18 -2.43
N SER A 71 12.34 9.08 -3.37
CA SER A 71 11.79 10.41 -3.08
C SER A 71 10.26 10.41 -3.06
N ASN A 72 9.64 9.77 -4.06
CA ASN A 72 8.19 9.64 -4.18
C ASN A 72 7.77 8.18 -4.32
N ILE A 73 6.81 7.77 -3.50
CA ILE A 73 6.23 6.43 -3.48
C ILE A 73 4.77 6.52 -3.90
N ALA A 74 4.34 5.60 -4.74
CA ALA A 74 2.93 5.33 -5.00
C ALA A 74 2.53 3.97 -4.41
N ILE A 75 1.38 3.93 -3.74
CA ILE A 75 0.73 2.71 -3.28
C ILE A 75 -0.56 2.56 -4.09
N ASN A 76 -0.59 1.56 -4.95
CA ASN A 76 -1.71 1.22 -5.82
C ASN A 76 -2.39 -0.03 -5.28
N VAL A 77 -3.72 -0.02 -5.24
CA VAL A 77 -4.52 -1.16 -4.79
C VAL A 77 -5.46 -1.56 -5.91
N ASN A 78 -5.26 -2.75 -6.46
CA ASN A 78 -6.19 -3.35 -7.39
C ASN A 78 -7.23 -4.16 -6.61
N GLN A 79 -8.49 -3.73 -6.68
CA GLN A 79 -9.61 -4.34 -5.99
C GLN A 79 -10.84 -4.40 -6.90
N PRO A 80 -11.68 -5.44 -6.76
CA PRO A 80 -12.96 -5.53 -7.46
C PRO A 80 -13.92 -4.42 -7.01
N SER A 81 -15.02 -4.21 -7.73
CA SER A 81 -16.03 -3.20 -7.37
C SER A 81 -16.54 -3.37 -5.95
N ASP A 82 -16.73 -4.63 -5.54
CA ASP A 82 -17.36 -4.96 -4.27
C ASP A 82 -16.34 -5.06 -3.12
N GLY A 83 -15.05 -4.94 -3.45
CA GLY A 83 -13.92 -4.94 -2.52
C GLY A 83 -13.56 -3.54 -2.02
N GLY A 84 -12.96 -3.51 -0.84
CA GLY A 84 -12.44 -2.32 -0.19
C GLY A 84 -11.17 -2.63 0.60
N PHE A 85 -10.58 -1.59 1.20
CA PHE A 85 -9.44 -1.76 2.09
C PHE A 85 -9.38 -0.71 3.19
N PHE A 86 -8.60 -1.02 4.21
CA PHE A 86 -8.26 -0.13 5.30
C PHE A 86 -6.77 -0.16 5.60
N ILE A 87 -6.19 1.03 5.75
CA ILE A 87 -4.80 1.26 6.17
C ILE A 87 -4.83 2.02 7.50
N PRO A 88 -4.80 1.33 8.65
CA PRO A 88 -4.84 1.97 9.96
C PRO A 88 -3.57 2.74 10.28
N LEU A 89 -2.43 2.18 9.88
CA LEU A 89 -1.12 2.68 10.28
C LEU A 89 -0.16 2.63 9.10
N THR A 90 0.50 3.76 8.89
CA THR A 90 1.63 3.89 8.01
C THR A 90 2.75 4.55 8.80
N THR A 91 3.93 3.94 8.85
CA THR A 91 5.10 4.52 9.52
C THR A 91 6.35 4.34 8.66
N SER A 92 7.28 5.27 8.77
CA SER A 92 8.55 5.25 8.06
C SER A 92 9.72 5.42 9.02
N TYR A 93 10.78 4.66 8.81
CA TYR A 93 11.94 4.64 9.70
C TYR A 93 13.12 5.44 9.12
N TYR A 94 13.59 6.39 9.92
CA TYR A 94 14.83 7.16 9.70
C TYR A 94 15.96 6.50 10.51
N LYS A 95 17.15 6.40 9.92
CA LYS A 95 18.39 6.07 10.63
C LYS A 95 19.43 7.12 10.30
#